data_AF-A0A7V8BFU4-F1
#
_entry.id   AF-A0A7V8BFU4-F1
#
_cell.length_a   1.000
_cell.length_b   1.000
_cell.length_c   1.000
_cell.angle_alpha   90.00
_cell.angle_beta   90.00
_cell.angle_gamma   90.00
#
_symmetry.space_group_name_H-M   'P 1'
#
loop_
_entity.id
_entity.type
_entity.pdbx_description
1 polymer ?
#
loop_
_entity_poly.entity_id
_entity_poly.type
_entity_poly.pdbx_seq_one_letter_code
_entity_poly.pdbx_strand_id
1 'polypeptide(L)'
;MTDLPRSLLDRGLPAFGSGRGLARAGGSPAESGASSVSATAYLLDQLAFPSQETGPLRAALQSGEAGDLSTALGRLSAAQRGRLQSQLSGASLEELLSISRERDPRLFAESLLQWAQREEVANRIPAAGLVYQFLSQRNADGEFLLPGVPEAMRNRATARLDAIQGRGAVGNRIEFLGRRLAQEASDPVMIAGMATGSLVFSTARTAFLARLLASPGRSAIGARVLASTGAFVLEVPAFWATTKGLHEAIAPGSQSWDLRSNLREISGLALTLGALKLSGALASGLSRRLASTPNPALMGSGERLAHGVLHQGGMLGGILVGHRLEEAAGLRPHVDGATTMVDSLAMLLQFHVGGRLSHHALGPRFQAYT
;
A
#
# COMPACT_ATOMS: atom_id res chain seq x y z
N MET A 1 -6.92 0.22 2.06
CA MET A 1 -5.96 0.11 0.93
C MET A 1 -6.12 1.34 0.07
N THR A 2 -5.43 2.41 0.40
CA THR A 2 -5.24 3.54 -0.52
C THR A 2 -4.43 3.02 -1.70
N ASP A 3 -5.02 3.07 -2.89
CA ASP A 3 -4.30 2.94 -4.13
C ASP A 3 -3.27 4.09 -4.15
N LEU A 4 -2.08 3.83 -3.63
CA LEU A 4 -0.89 4.53 -4.10
C LEU A 4 -1.00 4.51 -5.62
N PRO A 5 -0.76 5.63 -6.33
CA PRO A 5 -0.71 5.61 -7.78
C PRO A 5 0.45 4.69 -8.19
N ARG A 6 0.17 3.38 -8.28
CA ARG A 6 1.08 2.33 -8.74
C ARG A 6 1.50 2.62 -10.18
N SER A 7 0.84 3.54 -10.89
CA SER A 7 1.35 4.13 -12.11
C SER A 7 2.76 4.74 -11.99
N LEU A 8 3.25 5.08 -10.78
CA LEU A 8 4.64 5.53 -10.55
C LEU A 8 5.63 4.37 -10.31
N LEU A 9 5.16 3.18 -9.93
CA LEU A 9 5.98 1.99 -9.69
C LEU A 9 5.90 0.96 -10.84
N ASP A 10 4.73 0.83 -11.50
CA ASP A 10 4.42 -0.06 -12.63
C ASP A 10 4.71 0.54 -14.01
N ARG A 11 4.62 1.87 -14.17
CA ARG A 11 5.54 2.48 -15.14
C ARG A 11 6.87 2.27 -14.43
N GLY A 12 7.58 1.18 -14.72
CA GLY A 12 8.96 1.06 -14.29
C GLY A 12 9.57 2.42 -14.54
N LEU A 13 9.97 3.11 -13.44
CA LEU A 13 10.24 4.55 -13.43
C LEU A 13 10.87 4.92 -14.74
N PRO A 14 10.18 5.76 -15.55
CA PRO A 14 10.27 5.77 -17.01
C PRO A 14 11.70 5.45 -17.38
N ALA A 15 11.95 4.24 -17.92
CA ALA A 15 13.28 3.71 -18.14
C ALA A 15 14.12 4.87 -18.65
N PHE A 16 14.99 5.40 -17.75
CA PHE A 16 15.44 6.79 -17.80
C PHE A 16 15.74 7.10 -19.24
N GLY A 17 14.94 7.99 -19.87
CA GLY A 17 14.97 8.20 -21.31
C GLY A 17 16.40 8.44 -21.77
N SER A 18 17.05 7.36 -22.18
CA SER A 18 18.45 7.20 -22.59
C SER A 18 19.44 8.28 -22.18
N GLY A 19 19.45 8.81 -20.94
CA GLY A 19 20.41 9.85 -20.48
C GLY A 19 20.55 11.11 -21.37
N ARG A 20 19.81 11.21 -22.49
CA ARG A 20 20.09 12.15 -23.57
C ARG A 20 19.68 13.55 -23.19
N GLY A 21 18.68 13.71 -22.32
CA GLY A 21 18.22 15.02 -21.84
C GLY A 21 19.24 15.73 -20.93
N LEU A 22 19.96 14.99 -20.07
CA LEU A 22 21.01 15.56 -19.23
C LEU A 22 22.32 15.75 -20.00
N ALA A 23 22.59 14.90 -21.01
CA ALA A 23 23.80 14.98 -21.82
C ALA A 23 23.75 16.05 -22.94
N ARG A 24 22.57 16.59 -23.30
CA ARG A 24 22.44 17.59 -24.40
C ARG A 24 22.53 19.05 -23.96
N ALA A 25 22.55 19.32 -22.65
CA ALA A 25 23.05 20.59 -22.14
C ALA A 25 24.58 20.51 -22.20
N GLY A 26 25.19 21.07 -23.24
CA GLY A 26 26.59 20.86 -23.65
C GLY A 26 27.68 21.34 -22.70
N GLY A 27 27.70 20.84 -21.47
CA GLY A 27 28.82 20.91 -20.54
C GLY A 27 29.01 19.54 -19.90
N SER A 28 30.25 19.04 -19.89
CA SER A 28 30.59 17.77 -19.22
C SER A 28 30.07 17.80 -17.77
N PRO A 29 29.19 16.88 -17.35
CA PRO A 29 28.64 16.85 -15.98
C PRO A 29 29.71 16.61 -14.91
N ALA A 30 30.93 16.26 -15.30
CA ALA A 30 32.07 16.13 -14.40
C ALA A 30 32.62 17.48 -13.89
N GLU A 31 32.37 18.60 -14.60
CA GLU A 31 32.81 19.94 -14.17
C GLU A 31 31.68 20.78 -13.57
N SER A 32 30.41 20.51 -13.92
CA SER A 32 29.24 21.19 -13.34
C SER A 32 28.52 20.35 -12.29
N GLY A 33 29.30 19.64 -11.46
CA GLY A 33 28.84 18.67 -10.45
C GLY A 33 27.44 19.00 -9.94
N ALA A 34 26.48 18.12 -10.26
CA ALA A 34 25.05 18.38 -10.10
C ALA A 34 24.78 18.98 -8.72
N SER A 35 24.46 20.27 -8.70
CA SER A 35 24.28 20.96 -7.43
C SER A 35 23.15 20.30 -6.64
N SER A 36 23.27 20.23 -5.32
CA SER A 36 22.22 19.74 -4.42
C SER A 36 20.86 20.39 -4.70
N VAL A 37 20.87 21.65 -5.16
CA VAL A 37 19.70 22.39 -5.64
C VAL A 37 19.08 21.73 -6.88
N SER A 38 19.86 21.43 -7.92
CA SER A 38 19.39 20.78 -9.15
C SER A 38 18.88 19.36 -8.89
N ALA A 39 19.60 18.60 -8.05
CA ALA A 39 19.21 17.28 -7.59
C ALA A 39 17.86 17.32 -6.86
N THR A 40 17.69 18.26 -5.92
CA THR A 40 16.43 18.39 -5.18
C THR A 40 15.28 18.85 -6.07
N ALA A 41 15.53 19.78 -7.00
CA ALA A 41 14.53 20.20 -8.00
C ALA A 41 14.08 19.03 -8.87
N TYR A 42 15.01 18.16 -9.29
CA TYR A 42 14.68 16.93 -10.01
C TYR A 42 13.74 16.03 -9.21
N LEU A 43 14.05 15.78 -7.92
CA LEU A 43 13.23 14.93 -7.07
C LEU A 43 11.81 15.50 -6.90
N LEU A 44 11.69 16.80 -6.65
CA LEU A 44 10.40 17.48 -6.49
C LEU A 44 9.59 17.46 -7.80
N ASP A 45 10.25 17.69 -8.95
CA ASP A 45 9.61 17.63 -10.25
C ASP A 45 9.10 16.23 -10.58
N GLN A 46 9.88 15.18 -10.30
CA GLN A 46 9.45 13.80 -10.54
C GLN A 46 8.29 13.39 -9.63
N LEU A 47 8.28 13.88 -8.40
CA LEU A 47 7.21 13.59 -7.46
C LEU A 47 5.88 14.25 -7.87
N ALA A 48 5.90 15.51 -8.28
CA ALA A 48 4.68 16.28 -8.58
C ALA A 48 4.29 16.26 -10.07
N PHE A 49 5.24 16.07 -10.98
CA PHE A 49 5.09 16.21 -12.43
C PHE A 49 5.77 15.06 -13.23
N PRO A 50 5.51 13.78 -12.91
CA PRO A 50 6.21 12.64 -13.49
C PRO A 50 6.05 12.48 -15.02
N SER A 51 5.09 13.17 -15.64
CA SER A 51 4.84 13.11 -17.08
C SER A 51 5.59 14.16 -17.90
N GLN A 52 6.30 15.09 -17.25
CA GLN A 52 7.00 16.17 -17.94
C GLN A 52 8.50 15.83 -18.07
N GLU A 53 9.02 15.92 -19.30
CA GLU A 53 10.44 15.67 -19.58
C GLU A 53 11.34 16.64 -18.78
N THR A 54 10.99 17.93 -18.83
CA THR A 54 11.56 18.98 -18.00
C THR A 54 10.46 19.53 -17.09
N GLY A 55 10.59 19.31 -15.80
CA GLY A 55 9.63 19.83 -14.84
C GLY A 55 9.84 21.33 -14.59
N PRO A 56 8.83 22.02 -14.04
CA PRO A 56 8.83 23.47 -13.90
C PRO A 56 9.94 23.99 -12.97
N LEU A 57 10.34 23.23 -11.95
CA LEU A 57 11.39 23.68 -11.04
C LEU A 57 12.75 23.64 -11.72
N ARG A 58 13.06 22.55 -12.43
CA ARG A 58 14.29 22.46 -13.23
C ARG A 58 14.30 23.49 -14.35
N ALA A 59 13.17 23.71 -15.03
CA ALA A 59 13.07 24.73 -16.08
C ALA A 59 13.40 26.14 -15.55
N ALA A 60 12.87 26.53 -14.39
CA ALA A 60 13.13 27.83 -13.78
C ALA A 60 14.58 28.02 -13.32
N LEU A 61 15.22 26.96 -12.83
CA LEU A 61 16.64 26.99 -12.45
C LEU A 61 17.55 27.05 -13.68
N GLN A 62 17.23 26.27 -14.73
CA GLN A 62 18.01 26.21 -15.97
C GLN A 62 17.92 27.50 -16.79
N SER A 63 16.78 28.19 -16.78
CA SER A 63 16.62 29.48 -17.47
C SER A 63 17.29 30.65 -16.73
N GLY A 64 17.83 30.43 -15.53
CA GLY A 64 18.37 31.49 -14.67
C GLY A 64 17.30 32.40 -14.06
N GLU A 65 16.03 32.07 -14.25
CA GLU A 65 14.89 32.77 -13.66
C GLU A 65 14.87 32.67 -12.13
N ALA A 66 15.35 31.55 -11.59
CA ALA A 66 15.50 31.32 -10.17
C ALA A 66 16.96 31.00 -9.83
N GLY A 67 17.54 31.75 -8.90
CA GLY A 67 18.89 31.47 -8.38
C GLY A 67 18.92 30.32 -7.35
N ASP A 68 17.78 29.99 -6.76
CA ASP A 68 17.64 28.93 -5.75
C ASP A 68 16.28 28.21 -5.84
N LEU A 69 16.16 27.09 -5.12
CA LEU A 69 14.97 26.25 -5.13
C LEU A 69 13.75 26.96 -4.52
N SER A 70 13.95 27.84 -3.54
CA SER A 70 12.87 28.59 -2.89
C SER A 70 12.21 29.56 -3.88
N THR A 71 13.03 30.26 -4.67
CA THR A 71 12.59 31.17 -5.73
C THR A 71 11.89 30.40 -6.84
N ALA A 72 12.41 29.23 -7.22
CA ALA A 72 11.76 28.36 -8.21
C ALA A 72 10.37 27.88 -7.74
N LEU A 73 10.23 27.49 -6.47
CA LEU A 73 8.94 27.13 -5.87
C LEU A 73 7.95 28.31 -5.85
N GLY A 74 8.44 29.53 -5.59
CA GLY A 74 7.63 30.75 -5.62
C GLY A 74 7.04 31.06 -7.00
N ARG A 75 7.65 30.56 -8.07
CA ARG A 75 7.17 30.71 -9.46
C ARG A 75 6.14 29.66 -9.88
N LEU A 76 5.94 28.60 -9.09
CA LEU A 76 4.94 27.59 -9.41
C LEU A 76 3.52 28.18 -9.37
N SER A 77 2.71 27.83 -10.37
CA SER A 77 1.28 28.15 -10.39
C SER A 77 0.56 27.57 -9.15
N ALA A 78 -0.58 28.14 -8.76
CA ALA A 78 -1.35 27.64 -7.62
C ALA A 78 -1.71 26.15 -7.76
N ALA A 79 -2.05 25.70 -8.97
CA ALA A 79 -2.33 24.29 -9.24
C ALA A 79 -1.10 23.39 -9.08
N GLN A 80 0.08 23.84 -9.52
CA GLN A 80 1.35 23.11 -9.34
C GLN A 80 1.73 23.02 -7.86
N ARG A 81 1.57 24.10 -7.09
CA ARG A 81 1.82 24.12 -5.64
C ARG A 81 0.86 23.19 -4.90
N GLY A 82 -0.42 23.21 -5.23
CA GLY A 82 -1.41 22.31 -4.65
C GLY A 82 -1.10 20.83 -4.91
N ARG A 83 -0.59 20.50 -6.12
CA ARG A 83 -0.11 19.14 -6.42
C ARG A 83 1.13 18.77 -5.61
N LEU A 84 2.09 19.66 -5.46
CA LEU A 84 3.28 19.37 -4.65
C LEU A 84 2.92 19.17 -3.18
N GLN A 85 2.03 20.01 -2.65
CA GLN A 85 1.52 19.94 -1.26
C GLN A 85 0.65 18.71 -1.01
N SER A 86 0.00 18.14 -2.03
CA SER A 86 -0.72 16.87 -1.87
C SER A 86 0.22 15.67 -1.79
N GLN A 87 1.44 15.78 -2.31
CA GLN A 87 2.46 14.73 -2.21
C GLN A 87 3.32 14.87 -0.96
N LEU A 88 3.72 16.09 -0.59
CA LEU A 88 4.63 16.36 0.53
C LEU A 88 3.98 17.22 1.61
N SER A 89 4.31 16.94 2.87
CA SER A 89 3.94 17.85 3.96
C SER A 89 4.73 19.14 3.85
N GLY A 90 4.22 20.22 4.44
CA GLY A 90 4.98 21.49 4.55
C GLY A 90 6.34 21.29 5.21
N ALA A 91 6.38 20.54 6.32
CA ALA A 91 7.62 20.20 7.02
C ALA A 91 8.61 19.40 6.15
N SER A 92 8.11 18.41 5.39
CA SER A 92 8.92 17.62 4.46
C SER A 92 9.52 18.47 3.34
N LEU A 93 8.76 19.45 2.84
CA LEU A 93 9.20 20.37 1.81
C LEU A 93 10.26 21.36 2.34
N GLU A 94 10.04 21.92 3.53
CA GLU A 94 11.01 22.78 4.21
C GLU A 94 12.31 22.05 4.50
N GLU A 95 12.23 20.79 4.92
CA GLU A 95 13.40 19.95 5.14
C GLU A 95 14.17 19.71 3.84
N LEU A 96 13.50 19.35 2.73
CA LEU A 96 14.17 19.23 1.42
C LEU A 96 14.80 20.56 0.96
N LEU A 97 14.15 21.69 1.23
CA LEU A 97 14.74 23.01 0.94
C LEU A 97 16.01 23.24 1.74
N SER A 98 16.05 22.84 3.01
CA SER A 98 17.25 22.88 3.84
C SER A 98 18.34 21.95 3.28
N ILE A 99 18.00 20.70 2.96
CA ILE A 99 18.92 19.71 2.39
C ILE A 99 19.51 20.20 1.07
N SER A 100 18.73 20.90 0.24
CA SER A 100 19.18 21.41 -1.06
C SER A 100 20.33 22.44 -0.97
N ARG A 101 20.56 23.01 0.21
CA ARG A 101 21.64 23.98 0.47
C ARG A 101 22.96 23.30 0.87
N GLU A 102 22.96 22.00 1.15
CA GLU A 102 24.15 21.25 1.52
C GLU A 102 25.12 21.17 0.34
N ARG A 103 26.39 21.53 0.55
CA ARG A 103 27.41 21.58 -0.51
C ARG A 103 28.26 20.32 -0.56
N ASP A 104 28.40 19.63 0.57
CA ASP A 104 29.11 18.36 0.62
C ASP A 104 28.21 17.24 0.06
N PRO A 105 28.59 16.57 -1.05
CA PRO A 105 27.80 15.48 -1.64
C PRO A 105 27.49 14.34 -0.67
N ARG A 106 28.39 14.06 0.27
CA ARG A 106 28.21 13.00 1.28
C ARG A 106 27.16 13.40 2.31
N LEU A 107 27.24 14.62 2.85
CA LEU A 107 26.24 15.14 3.81
C LEU A 107 24.87 15.30 3.16
N PHE A 108 24.83 15.75 1.90
CA PHE A 108 23.60 15.85 1.12
C PHE A 108 22.93 14.49 0.97
N ALA A 109 23.68 13.47 0.52
CA ALA A 109 23.16 12.12 0.35
C ALA A 109 22.73 11.48 1.67
N GLU A 110 23.47 11.71 2.76
CA GLU A 110 23.09 11.25 4.10
C GLU A 110 21.76 11.87 4.55
N SER A 111 21.62 13.19 4.38
CA SER A 111 20.42 13.91 4.76
C SER A 111 19.21 13.48 3.93
N LEU A 112 19.39 13.27 2.61
CA LEU A 112 18.35 12.71 1.74
C LEU A 112 17.93 11.31 2.17
N LEU A 113 18.88 10.45 2.53
CA LEU A 113 18.57 9.09 2.96
C LEU A 113 17.75 9.11 4.28
N GLN A 114 18.12 9.96 5.23
CA GLN A 114 17.38 10.12 6.48
C GLN A 114 15.97 10.69 6.24
N TRP A 115 15.85 11.65 5.31
CA TRP A 115 14.55 12.18 4.89
C TRP A 115 13.67 11.08 4.29
N ALA A 116 14.22 10.27 3.37
CA ALA A 116 13.49 9.17 2.75
C ALA A 116 12.99 8.14 3.78
N GLN A 117 13.77 7.86 4.83
CA GLN A 117 13.36 6.99 5.92
C GLN A 117 12.21 7.57 6.75
N ARG A 118 12.21 8.90 7.00
CA ARG A 118 11.08 9.57 7.66
C ARG A 118 9.83 9.53 6.79
N GLU A 119 9.96 9.76 5.49
CA GLU A 119 8.85 9.66 4.54
C GLU A 119 8.32 8.22 4.45
N GLU A 120 9.18 7.21 4.48
CA GLU A 120 8.79 5.80 4.57
C GLU A 120 7.98 5.51 5.84
N VAL A 121 8.45 6.00 7.00
CA VAL A 121 7.74 5.86 8.28
C VAL A 121 6.41 6.61 8.28
N ALA A 122 6.33 7.76 7.60
CA ALA A 122 5.11 8.53 7.38
C ALA A 122 4.20 7.95 6.28
N ASN A 123 4.50 6.74 5.78
CA ASN A 123 3.77 6.03 4.73
C ASN A 123 3.70 6.80 3.37
N ARG A 124 4.63 7.72 3.12
CA ARG A 124 4.81 8.40 1.81
C ARG A 124 5.78 7.64 0.93
N ILE A 125 5.43 6.38 0.69
CA ILE A 125 6.27 5.40 -0.02
C ILE A 125 6.78 5.88 -1.39
N PRO A 126 6.00 6.61 -2.23
CA PRO A 126 6.50 7.11 -3.51
C PRO A 126 7.69 8.08 -3.35
N ALA A 127 7.61 8.99 -2.38
CA ALA A 127 8.66 9.96 -2.12
C ALA A 127 9.94 9.29 -1.61
N ALA A 128 9.81 8.37 -0.65
CA ALA A 128 10.92 7.58 -0.14
C ALA A 128 11.58 6.73 -1.24
N GLY A 129 10.77 5.98 -2.01
CA GLY A 129 11.24 5.12 -3.10
C GLY A 129 11.97 5.90 -4.19
N LEU A 130 11.48 7.09 -4.53
CA LEU A 130 12.10 7.98 -5.52
C LEU A 130 13.50 8.43 -5.06
N VAL A 131 13.68 8.78 -3.78
CA VAL A 131 15.00 9.13 -3.25
C VAL A 131 15.93 7.91 -3.17
N TYR A 132 15.44 6.76 -2.72
CA TYR A 132 16.26 5.55 -2.70
C TYR A 132 16.73 5.16 -4.11
N GLN A 133 15.83 5.26 -5.10
CA GLN A 133 16.19 5.07 -6.49
C GLN A 133 17.26 6.07 -6.91
N PHE A 134 17.03 7.37 -6.71
CA PHE A 134 17.97 8.42 -7.09
C PHE A 134 19.38 8.19 -6.51
N LEU A 135 19.49 7.78 -5.25
CA LEU A 135 20.78 7.48 -4.60
C LEU A 135 21.48 6.23 -5.16
N SER A 136 20.70 5.24 -5.59
CA SER A 136 21.19 3.96 -6.15
C SER A 136 21.48 4.00 -7.66
N GLN A 137 20.98 5.01 -8.36
CA GLN A 137 20.88 4.99 -9.81
C GLN A 137 22.20 5.29 -10.53
N ARG A 138 22.40 4.57 -11.64
CA ARG A 138 23.48 4.78 -12.61
C ARG A 138 22.96 5.37 -13.92
N ASN A 139 23.79 6.16 -14.60
CA ASN A 139 23.56 6.69 -15.93
C ASN A 139 23.87 5.62 -17.00
N ALA A 140 23.74 5.99 -18.28
CA ALA A 140 24.00 5.10 -19.41
C ALA A 140 25.48 4.65 -19.48
N ASP A 141 26.38 5.49 -18.99
CA ASP A 141 27.82 5.23 -18.94
C ASP A 141 28.24 4.38 -17.73
N GLY A 142 27.27 3.96 -16.90
CA GLY A 142 27.50 3.15 -15.69
C GLY A 142 28.01 3.93 -14.48
N GLU A 143 28.21 5.24 -14.62
CA GLU A 143 28.53 6.15 -13.53
C GLU A 143 27.28 6.46 -12.71
N PHE A 144 27.47 6.77 -11.43
CA PHE A 144 26.35 7.11 -10.57
C PHE A 144 25.87 8.54 -10.79
N LEU A 145 24.55 8.76 -10.72
CA LEU A 145 23.97 10.11 -10.88
C LEU A 145 24.49 11.11 -9.84
N LEU A 146 24.74 10.65 -8.62
CA LEU A 146 25.36 11.45 -7.57
C LEU A 146 26.78 10.95 -7.30
N PRO A 147 27.83 11.66 -7.76
CA PRO A 147 29.20 11.32 -7.42
C PRO A 147 29.47 11.54 -5.93
N GLY A 148 30.47 10.85 -5.36
CA GLY A 148 30.89 11.04 -3.97
C GLY A 148 30.04 10.33 -2.89
N VAL A 149 28.92 9.70 -3.25
CA VAL A 149 28.10 8.94 -2.28
C VAL A 149 28.80 7.62 -1.92
N PRO A 150 29.03 7.34 -0.61
CA PRO A 150 29.65 6.09 -0.16
C PRO A 150 28.87 4.86 -0.61
N GLU A 151 29.59 3.79 -0.98
CA GLU A 151 28.98 2.54 -1.46
C GLU A 151 28.03 1.92 -0.43
N ALA A 152 28.36 1.97 0.86
CA ALA A 152 27.50 1.50 1.93
C ALA A 152 26.12 2.19 1.96
N MET A 153 26.07 3.49 1.62
CA MET A 153 24.83 4.25 1.57
C MET A 153 23.98 3.88 0.36
N ARG A 154 24.62 3.64 -0.79
CA ARG A 154 23.96 3.14 -2.00
C ARG A 154 23.38 1.76 -1.78
N ASN A 155 24.17 0.84 -1.20
CA ASN A 155 23.72 -0.52 -0.89
C ASN A 155 22.52 -0.49 0.06
N ARG A 156 22.49 0.42 1.03
CA ARG A 156 21.35 0.62 1.93
C ARG A 156 20.12 1.18 1.19
N ALA A 157 20.29 2.16 0.32
CA ALA A 157 19.22 2.72 -0.51
C ALA A 157 18.63 1.66 -1.44
N THR A 158 19.46 0.89 -2.15
CA THR A 158 19.04 -0.24 -2.99
C THR A 158 18.27 -1.27 -2.17
N ALA A 159 18.79 -1.68 -1.01
CA ALA A 159 18.14 -2.66 -0.15
C ALA A 159 16.75 -2.21 0.34
N ARG A 160 16.57 -0.91 0.63
CA ARG A 160 15.28 -0.32 1.01
C ARG A 160 14.33 -0.19 -0.19
N LEU A 161 14.83 0.24 -1.35
CA LEU A 161 14.06 0.28 -2.58
C LEU A 161 13.56 -1.10 -2.99
N ASP A 162 14.43 -2.10 -2.92
CA ASP A 162 14.10 -3.49 -3.17
C ASP A 162 12.99 -3.96 -2.22
N ALA A 163 13.11 -3.66 -0.92
CA ALA A 163 12.07 -4.01 0.05
C ALA A 163 10.70 -3.37 -0.29
N ILE A 164 10.69 -2.09 -0.68
CA ILE A 164 9.49 -1.37 -1.14
C ILE A 164 8.89 -2.01 -2.40
N GLN A 165 9.75 -2.45 -3.32
CA GLN A 165 9.38 -3.12 -4.57
C GLN A 165 9.05 -4.62 -4.39
N GLY A 166 9.17 -5.16 -3.18
CA GLY A 166 8.98 -6.60 -2.91
C GLY A 166 10.15 -7.49 -3.37
N ARG A 167 11.29 -6.90 -3.74
CA ARG A 167 12.53 -7.56 -4.16
C ARG A 167 13.55 -7.66 -3.02
N GLY A 168 14.70 -8.29 -3.31
CA GLY A 168 15.84 -8.34 -2.40
C GLY A 168 15.69 -9.30 -1.22
N ALA A 169 16.51 -9.07 -0.18
CA ALA A 169 16.61 -9.96 0.97
C ALA A 169 15.28 -10.06 1.74
N VAL A 170 14.91 -11.28 2.15
CA VAL A 170 13.68 -11.57 2.90
C VAL A 170 13.60 -10.76 4.20
N GLY A 171 14.72 -10.59 4.93
CA GLY A 171 14.76 -9.83 6.18
C GLY A 171 14.28 -8.39 6.03
N ASN A 172 14.79 -7.66 5.03
CA ASN A 172 14.40 -6.26 4.78
C ASN A 172 12.92 -6.15 4.40
N ARG A 173 12.41 -7.12 3.62
CA ARG A 173 10.98 -7.19 3.26
C ARG A 173 10.10 -7.44 4.47
N ILE A 174 10.48 -8.37 5.35
CA ILE A 174 9.76 -8.64 6.59
C ILE A 174 9.75 -7.40 7.50
N GLU A 175 10.88 -6.70 7.64
CA GLU A 175 10.94 -5.48 8.44
C GLU A 175 10.00 -4.39 7.89
N PHE A 176 10.07 -4.14 6.57
CA PHE A 176 9.22 -3.15 5.90
C PHE A 176 7.73 -3.50 6.04
N LEU A 177 7.36 -4.73 5.70
CA LEU A 177 5.97 -5.20 5.74
C LEU A 177 5.45 -5.31 7.17
N GLY A 178 6.27 -5.73 8.13
CA GLY A 178 5.91 -5.80 9.55
C GLY A 178 5.62 -4.42 10.13
N ARG A 179 6.45 -3.42 9.82
CA ARG A 179 6.22 -2.03 10.24
C ARG A 179 4.94 -1.46 9.64
N ARG A 180 4.78 -1.63 8.32
CA ARG A 180 3.59 -1.17 7.60
C ARG A 180 2.33 -1.84 8.14
N LEU A 181 2.38 -3.15 8.36
CA LEU A 181 1.29 -3.89 8.97
C LEU A 181 0.95 -3.38 10.36
N ALA A 182 1.94 -3.12 11.22
CA ALA A 182 1.69 -2.57 12.55
C ALA A 182 0.99 -1.20 12.49
N GLN A 183 1.36 -0.35 11.53
CA GLN A 183 0.70 0.93 11.28
C GLN A 183 -0.73 0.74 10.77
N GLU A 184 -0.93 -0.08 9.74
CA GLU A 184 -2.25 -0.34 9.15
C GLU A 184 -3.20 -1.08 10.10
N ALA A 185 -2.69 -1.96 10.95
CA ALA A 185 -3.47 -2.64 11.99
C ALA A 185 -3.86 -1.72 13.14
N SER A 186 -3.13 -0.61 13.32
CA SER A 186 -3.43 0.41 14.33
C SER A 186 -4.19 1.60 13.75
N ASP A 187 -4.58 1.56 12.47
CA ASP A 187 -5.32 2.64 11.83
C ASP A 187 -6.78 2.64 12.33
N PRO A 188 -7.20 3.68 13.07
CA PRO A 188 -8.55 3.76 13.61
C PRO A 188 -9.62 3.77 12.51
N VAL A 189 -9.31 4.28 11.31
CA VAL A 189 -10.24 4.33 10.18
C VAL A 189 -10.55 2.91 9.68
N MET A 190 -9.51 2.09 9.54
CA MET A 190 -9.66 0.70 9.13
C MET A 190 -10.41 -0.12 10.18
N ILE A 191 -10.10 0.08 11.46
CA ILE A 191 -10.80 -0.58 12.58
C ILE A 191 -12.29 -0.22 12.56
N ALA A 192 -12.62 1.08 12.44
CA ALA A 192 -14.00 1.55 12.37
C ALA A 192 -14.73 1.00 11.13
N GLY A 193 -14.07 0.98 9.97
CA GLY A 193 -14.60 0.37 8.76
C GLY A 193 -14.96 -1.10 8.96
N MET A 194 -14.03 -1.90 9.51
CA MET A 194 -14.25 -3.33 9.78
C MET A 194 -15.39 -3.55 10.77
N ALA A 195 -15.46 -2.75 11.83
CA ALA A 195 -16.53 -2.83 12.83
C ALA A 195 -17.90 -2.57 12.20
N THR A 196 -18.03 -1.49 11.42
CA THR A 196 -19.28 -1.15 10.72
C THR A 196 -19.68 -2.22 9.71
N GLY A 197 -18.74 -2.68 8.88
CA GLY A 197 -18.99 -3.76 7.91
C GLY A 197 -19.50 -5.03 8.61
N SER A 198 -18.86 -5.43 9.71
CA SER A 198 -19.25 -6.61 10.49
C SER A 198 -20.65 -6.48 11.12
N LEU A 199 -21.00 -5.29 11.62
CA LEU A 199 -22.32 -5.01 12.18
C LEU A 199 -23.40 -5.08 11.09
N VAL A 200 -23.15 -4.46 9.93
CA VAL A 200 -24.08 -4.51 8.79
C VAL A 200 -24.28 -5.94 8.31
N PHE A 201 -23.18 -6.69 8.14
CA PHE A 201 -23.23 -8.09 7.73
C PHE A 201 -24.04 -8.96 8.68
N SER A 202 -23.74 -8.92 9.98
CA SER A 202 -24.43 -9.75 10.99
C SER A 202 -25.91 -9.41 11.11
N THR A 203 -26.26 -8.12 11.09
CA THR A 203 -27.65 -7.65 11.12
C THR A 203 -28.42 -8.08 9.88
N ALA A 204 -27.86 -7.82 8.69
CA ALA A 204 -28.47 -8.20 7.42
C ALA A 204 -28.64 -9.71 7.29
N ARG A 205 -27.60 -10.48 7.66
CA ARG A 205 -27.62 -11.95 7.61
C ARG A 205 -28.73 -12.49 8.50
N THR A 206 -28.89 -11.95 9.71
CA THR A 206 -29.94 -12.36 10.64
C THR A 206 -31.33 -12.06 10.08
N ALA A 207 -31.53 -10.86 9.53
CA ALA A 207 -32.79 -10.47 8.91
C ALA A 207 -33.14 -11.34 7.69
N PHE A 208 -32.18 -11.57 6.80
CA PHE A 208 -32.36 -12.46 5.64
C PHE A 208 -32.65 -13.89 6.09
N LEU A 209 -31.90 -14.42 7.05
CA LEU A 209 -32.08 -15.78 7.54
C LEU A 209 -33.45 -15.96 8.19
N ALA A 210 -33.91 -15.00 9.01
CA ALA A 210 -35.24 -15.01 9.61
C ALA A 210 -36.34 -15.07 8.53
N ARG A 211 -36.23 -14.24 7.49
CA ARG A 211 -37.17 -14.22 6.37
C ARG A 211 -37.12 -15.49 5.53
N LEU A 212 -35.93 -16.03 5.28
CA LEU A 212 -35.72 -17.21 4.43
C LEU A 212 -36.17 -18.50 5.11
N LEU A 213 -36.00 -18.62 6.43
CA LEU A 213 -36.50 -19.77 7.20
C LEU A 213 -38.01 -19.74 7.41
N ALA A 214 -38.63 -18.56 7.39
CA ALA A 214 -40.09 -18.44 7.40
C ALA A 214 -40.75 -18.87 6.07
N SER A 215 -39.96 -19.05 5.00
CA SER A 215 -40.47 -19.46 3.69
C SER A 215 -40.56 -21.00 3.59
N PRO A 216 -41.75 -21.58 3.33
CA PRO A 216 -41.88 -23.03 3.17
C PRO A 216 -41.10 -23.52 1.94
N GLY A 217 -40.50 -24.71 2.05
CA GLY A 217 -39.81 -25.38 0.94
C GLY A 217 -38.33 -25.03 0.76
N ARG A 218 -37.71 -24.22 1.63
CA ARG A 218 -36.26 -23.95 1.57
C ARG A 218 -35.48 -24.81 2.55
N SER A 219 -34.40 -25.42 2.08
CA SER A 219 -33.45 -26.11 2.97
C SER A 219 -32.71 -25.11 3.85
N ALA A 220 -32.39 -25.51 5.10
CA ALA A 220 -31.64 -24.66 6.02
C ALA A 220 -30.26 -24.24 5.46
N ILE A 221 -29.64 -25.11 4.65
CA ILE A 221 -28.37 -24.82 3.97
C ILE A 221 -28.58 -23.74 2.91
N GLY A 222 -29.58 -23.87 2.04
CA GLY A 222 -29.89 -22.87 1.02
C GLY A 222 -30.22 -21.50 1.62
N ALA A 223 -31.02 -21.48 2.70
CA ALA A 223 -31.34 -20.26 3.43
C ALA A 223 -30.08 -19.58 4.00
N ARG A 224 -29.15 -20.34 4.59
CA ARG A 224 -27.89 -19.80 5.14
C ARG A 224 -26.98 -19.23 4.06
N VAL A 225 -26.85 -19.93 2.92
CA VAL A 225 -26.03 -19.46 1.79
C VAL A 225 -26.61 -18.15 1.25
N LEU A 226 -27.92 -18.13 0.92
CA LEU A 226 -28.57 -16.93 0.40
C LEU A 226 -28.53 -15.76 1.39
N ALA A 227 -28.73 -16.01 2.68
CA ALA A 227 -28.62 -14.97 3.71
C ALA A 227 -27.21 -14.38 3.78
N SER A 228 -26.18 -15.22 3.69
CA SER A 228 -24.79 -14.78 3.75
C SER A 228 -24.40 -13.99 2.50
N THR A 229 -24.83 -14.42 1.32
CA THR A 229 -24.63 -13.69 0.06
C THR A 229 -25.34 -12.33 0.09
N GLY A 230 -26.62 -12.29 0.51
CA GLY A 230 -27.36 -11.03 0.62
C GLY A 230 -26.74 -10.06 1.63
N ALA A 231 -26.29 -10.56 2.77
CA ALA A 231 -25.60 -9.76 3.77
C ALA A 231 -24.26 -9.21 3.26
N PHE A 232 -23.52 -10.01 2.50
CA PHE A 232 -22.25 -9.61 1.90
C PHE A 232 -22.40 -8.45 0.92
N VAL A 233 -23.48 -8.44 0.10
CA VAL A 233 -23.78 -7.35 -0.83
C VAL A 233 -23.96 -6.00 -0.10
N LEU A 234 -24.44 -6.02 1.15
CA LEU A 234 -24.62 -4.80 1.97
C LEU A 234 -23.36 -4.41 2.75
N GLU A 235 -22.57 -5.40 3.16
CA GLU A 235 -21.33 -5.20 3.91
C GLU A 235 -20.26 -4.43 3.12
N VAL A 236 -20.03 -4.80 1.85
CA VAL A 236 -18.95 -4.20 1.06
C VAL A 236 -19.13 -2.68 0.88
N PRO A 237 -20.30 -2.17 0.44
CA PRO A 237 -20.52 -0.73 0.34
C PRO A 237 -20.48 -0.02 1.69
N ALA A 238 -20.96 -0.66 2.76
CA ALA A 238 -20.91 -0.09 4.11
C ALA A 238 -19.48 0.08 4.61
N PHE A 239 -18.65 -0.96 4.44
CA PHE A 239 -17.23 -0.91 4.75
C PHE A 239 -16.53 0.20 3.94
N TRP A 240 -16.69 0.18 2.62
CA TRP A 240 -16.11 1.18 1.72
C TRP A 240 -16.50 2.60 2.10
N ALA A 241 -17.80 2.88 2.23
CA ALA A 241 -18.31 4.21 2.54
C ALA A 241 -17.82 4.71 3.90
N THR A 242 -17.75 3.83 4.91
CA THR A 242 -17.24 4.18 6.24
C THR A 242 -15.76 4.56 6.18
N THR A 243 -14.93 3.72 5.55
CA THR A 243 -13.49 4.02 5.44
C THR A 243 -13.22 5.30 4.65
N LYS A 244 -13.92 5.48 3.53
CA LYS A 244 -13.75 6.66 2.66
C LYS A 244 -14.25 7.93 3.33
N GLY A 245 -15.41 7.87 3.99
CA GLY A 245 -15.98 9.00 4.72
C GLY A 245 -15.11 9.44 5.90
N LEU A 246 -14.54 8.50 6.67
CA LEU A 246 -13.65 8.83 7.77
C LEU A 246 -12.31 9.41 7.28
N HIS A 247 -11.72 8.88 6.20
CA HIS A 247 -10.53 9.47 5.61
C HIS A 247 -10.78 10.90 5.11
N GLU A 248 -11.89 11.14 4.44
CA GLU A 248 -12.28 12.48 3.99
C GLU A 248 -12.53 13.43 5.17
N ALA A 249 -13.08 12.93 6.29
CA ALA A 249 -13.27 13.72 7.50
C ALA A 249 -11.94 14.10 8.19
N ILE A 250 -10.95 13.21 8.18
CA ILE A 250 -9.62 13.46 8.77
C ILE A 250 -8.75 14.33 7.87
N ALA A 251 -8.84 14.11 6.55
CA ALA A 251 -8.08 14.83 5.54
C ALA A 251 -9.01 15.28 4.40
N PRO A 252 -9.72 16.41 4.58
CA PRO A 252 -10.65 16.94 3.58
C PRO A 252 -9.96 17.19 2.23
N GLY A 253 -10.61 16.78 1.15
CA GLY A 253 -10.12 16.89 -0.23
C GLY A 253 -9.07 15.86 -0.63
N SER A 254 -8.74 14.89 0.24
CA SER A 254 -7.79 13.83 -0.08
C SER A 254 -8.39 12.71 -0.94
N GLN A 255 -9.72 12.49 -0.87
CA GLN A 255 -10.38 11.41 -1.57
C GLN A 255 -11.06 11.90 -2.86
N SER A 256 -10.89 11.14 -3.94
CA SER A 256 -11.69 11.33 -5.14
C SER A 256 -13.03 10.61 -4.99
N TRP A 257 -14.13 11.30 -5.26
CA TRP A 257 -15.48 10.74 -5.24
C TRP A 257 -15.99 10.37 -6.64
N ASP A 258 -15.08 10.14 -7.58
CA ASP A 258 -15.40 9.77 -8.95
C ASP A 258 -16.03 8.38 -9.03
N LEU A 259 -17.11 8.24 -9.81
CA LEU A 259 -17.87 6.99 -9.91
C LEU A 259 -17.00 5.82 -10.39
N ARG A 260 -16.12 6.05 -11.37
CA ARG A 260 -15.29 4.98 -11.94
C ARG A 260 -14.23 4.51 -10.96
N SER A 261 -13.59 5.44 -10.23
CA SER A 261 -12.66 5.10 -9.14
C SER A 261 -13.39 4.31 -8.04
N ASN A 262 -14.55 4.81 -7.59
CA ASN A 262 -15.34 4.20 -6.54
C ASN A 262 -15.76 2.76 -6.88
N LEU A 263 -16.25 2.54 -8.11
CA LEU A 263 -16.65 1.20 -8.55
C LEU A 263 -15.46 0.23 -8.59
N ARG A 264 -14.29 0.70 -9.02
CA ARG A 264 -13.07 -0.11 -9.02
C ARG A 264 -12.64 -0.49 -7.61
N GLU A 265 -12.64 0.48 -6.69
CA GLU A 265 -12.33 0.27 -5.27
C GLU A 265 -13.29 -0.74 -4.63
N ILE A 266 -14.62 -0.54 -4.82
CA ILE A 266 -15.66 -1.43 -4.30
C ILE A 266 -15.51 -2.85 -4.86
N SER A 267 -15.20 -2.98 -6.16
CA SER A 267 -15.04 -4.29 -6.80
C SER A 267 -13.82 -5.04 -6.28
N GLY A 268 -12.68 -4.35 -6.09
CA GLY A 268 -11.49 -4.93 -5.46
C GLY A 268 -11.77 -5.39 -4.01
N LEU A 269 -12.44 -4.53 -3.23
CA LEU A 269 -12.87 -4.88 -1.88
C LEU A 269 -13.82 -6.09 -1.86
N ALA A 270 -14.78 -6.15 -2.79
CA ALA A 270 -15.70 -7.28 -2.91
C ALA A 270 -14.97 -8.59 -3.24
N LEU A 271 -14.01 -8.56 -4.17
CA LEU A 271 -13.23 -9.75 -4.52
C LEU A 271 -12.39 -10.23 -3.34
N THR A 272 -11.66 -9.32 -2.70
CA THR A 272 -10.81 -9.65 -1.55
C THR A 272 -11.63 -10.19 -0.37
N LEU A 273 -12.68 -9.47 0.06
CA LEU A 273 -13.54 -9.92 1.16
C LEU A 273 -14.31 -11.20 0.82
N GLY A 274 -14.77 -11.33 -0.42
CA GLY A 274 -15.47 -12.51 -0.91
C GLY A 274 -14.57 -13.76 -0.89
N ALA A 275 -13.34 -13.64 -1.38
CA ALA A 275 -12.35 -14.72 -1.38
C ALA A 275 -12.00 -15.16 0.05
N LEU A 276 -11.83 -14.20 0.97
CA LEU A 276 -11.59 -14.47 2.39
C LEU A 276 -12.75 -15.24 3.02
N LYS A 277 -14.00 -14.79 2.83
CA LYS A 277 -15.19 -15.46 3.39
C LYS A 277 -15.41 -16.84 2.80
N LEU A 278 -15.23 -16.99 1.49
CA LEU A 278 -15.32 -18.28 0.81
C LEU A 278 -14.28 -19.25 1.37
N SER A 279 -13.03 -18.79 1.52
CA SER A 279 -11.97 -19.64 2.05
C SER A 279 -12.19 -20.02 3.51
N GLY A 280 -12.63 -19.08 4.34
CA GLY A 280 -13.03 -19.37 5.72
C GLY A 280 -14.16 -20.40 5.81
N ALA A 281 -15.15 -20.30 4.92
CA ALA A 281 -16.26 -21.25 4.85
C ALA A 281 -15.80 -22.66 4.41
N LEU A 282 -14.89 -22.75 3.43
CA LEU A 282 -14.29 -24.00 2.97
C LEU A 282 -13.42 -24.64 4.06
N ALA A 283 -12.55 -23.86 4.71
CA ALA A 283 -11.71 -24.32 5.81
C ALA A 283 -12.56 -24.85 6.97
N SER A 284 -13.62 -24.12 7.34
CA SER A 284 -14.58 -24.55 8.37
C SER A 284 -15.33 -25.82 7.97
N GLY A 285 -15.71 -25.95 6.70
CA GLY A 285 -16.36 -27.13 6.16
C GLY A 285 -15.47 -28.38 6.21
N LEU A 286 -14.22 -28.24 5.77
CA LEU A 286 -13.21 -29.30 5.81
C LEU A 286 -12.91 -29.71 7.25
N SER A 287 -12.72 -28.74 8.15
CA SER A 287 -12.46 -29.03 9.55
C SER A 287 -13.59 -29.80 10.22
N ARG A 288 -14.86 -29.50 9.93
CA ARG A 288 -16.00 -30.26 10.47
C ARG A 288 -16.02 -31.70 9.97
N ARG A 289 -15.65 -31.93 8.71
CA ARG A 289 -15.54 -33.29 8.14
C ARG A 289 -14.41 -34.09 8.77
N LEU A 290 -13.27 -33.46 9.02
CA LEU A 290 -12.15 -34.09 9.72
C LEU A 290 -12.51 -34.42 11.17
N ALA A 291 -13.14 -33.48 11.89
CA ALA A 291 -13.58 -33.69 13.27
C ALA A 291 -14.69 -34.77 13.41
N SER A 292 -15.42 -35.08 12.34
CA SER A 292 -16.43 -36.16 12.35
C SER A 292 -15.86 -37.58 12.24
N THR A 293 -14.53 -37.74 12.20
CA THR A 293 -13.90 -39.07 12.21
C THR A 293 -13.95 -39.68 13.62
N PRO A 294 -14.55 -40.87 13.81
CA PRO A 294 -14.99 -41.39 15.10
C PRO A 294 -13.88 -41.95 16.00
N ASN A 295 -12.63 -41.50 15.88
CA ASN A 295 -11.52 -42.06 16.65
C ASN A 295 -10.94 -41.07 17.68
N PRO A 296 -11.65 -40.83 18.80
CA PRO A 296 -11.26 -39.88 19.83
C PRO A 296 -9.98 -40.26 20.59
N ALA A 297 -9.51 -41.52 20.48
CA ALA A 297 -8.33 -42.01 21.19
C ALA A 297 -6.98 -41.52 20.59
N LEU A 298 -6.98 -41.01 19.36
CA LEU A 298 -5.80 -40.45 18.69
C LEU A 298 -5.84 -38.92 18.61
N MET A 299 -6.86 -38.26 19.17
CA MET A 299 -7.02 -36.80 19.25
C MET A 299 -6.09 -36.20 20.32
N GLY A 300 -4.78 -36.39 20.16
CA GLY A 300 -3.76 -35.72 20.96
C GLY A 300 -3.58 -34.25 20.56
N SER A 301 -2.62 -33.60 21.21
CA SER A 301 -2.16 -32.21 20.97
C SER A 301 -1.98 -31.82 19.49
N GLY A 302 -1.75 -32.80 18.61
CA GLY A 302 -1.64 -32.62 17.17
C GLY A 302 -2.90 -32.11 16.48
N GLU A 303 -4.11 -32.41 16.99
CA GLU A 303 -5.35 -31.96 16.33
C GLU A 303 -5.59 -30.45 16.50
N ARG A 304 -5.25 -29.90 17.67
CA ARG A 304 -5.32 -28.44 17.90
C ARG A 304 -4.36 -27.69 16.97
N LEU A 305 -3.16 -28.25 16.77
CA LEU A 305 -2.19 -27.75 15.81
C LEU A 305 -2.71 -27.87 14.37
N ALA A 306 -3.23 -29.03 13.98
CA ALA A 306 -3.80 -29.25 12.65
C ALA A 306 -4.97 -28.30 12.36
N HIS A 307 -5.84 -28.08 13.34
CA HIS A 307 -6.96 -27.15 13.20
C HIS A 307 -6.50 -25.70 13.01
N GLY A 308 -5.51 -25.26 13.80
CA GLY A 308 -4.90 -23.93 13.65
C GLY A 308 -4.24 -23.75 12.28
N VAL A 309 -3.43 -24.72 11.86
CA VAL A 309 -2.72 -24.69 10.56
C VAL A 309 -3.69 -24.73 9.39
N LEU A 310 -4.73 -25.58 9.43
CA LEU A 310 -5.75 -25.65 8.38
C LEU A 310 -6.54 -24.34 8.27
N HIS A 311 -6.89 -23.73 9.39
CA HIS A 311 -7.60 -22.46 9.39
C HIS A 311 -6.72 -21.32 8.81
N GLN A 312 -5.48 -21.20 9.28
CA GLN A 312 -4.53 -20.19 8.79
C GLN A 312 -4.17 -20.42 7.31
N GLY A 313 -3.91 -21.67 6.92
CA GLY A 313 -3.62 -22.06 5.54
C GLY A 313 -4.81 -21.83 4.61
N GLY A 314 -6.02 -22.08 5.08
CA GLY A 314 -7.25 -21.73 4.36
C GLY A 314 -7.33 -20.23 4.11
N MET A 315 -7.26 -19.41 5.16
CA MET A 315 -7.29 -17.94 4.99
C MET A 315 -6.20 -17.44 4.04
N LEU A 316 -4.96 -17.92 4.17
CA LEU A 316 -3.87 -17.59 3.26
C LEU A 316 -4.19 -17.97 1.81
N GLY A 317 -4.69 -19.19 1.59
CA GLY A 317 -5.13 -19.65 0.27
C GLY A 317 -6.26 -18.78 -0.32
N GLY A 318 -7.17 -18.31 0.53
CA GLY A 318 -8.21 -17.36 0.15
C GLY A 318 -7.66 -16.04 -0.35
N ILE A 319 -6.67 -15.48 0.36
CA ILE A 319 -5.99 -14.24 -0.03
C ILE A 319 -5.28 -14.43 -1.38
N LEU A 320 -4.56 -15.54 -1.56
CA LEU A 320 -3.87 -15.85 -2.82
C LEU A 320 -4.84 -15.99 -3.99
N VAL A 321 -5.97 -16.69 -3.80
CA VAL A 321 -7.01 -16.84 -4.82
C VAL A 321 -7.64 -15.48 -5.13
N GLY A 322 -7.96 -14.66 -4.12
CA GLY A 322 -8.48 -13.31 -4.31
C GLY A 322 -7.53 -12.46 -5.15
N HIS A 323 -6.25 -12.47 -4.83
CA HIS A 323 -5.22 -11.77 -5.60
C HIS A 323 -5.18 -12.22 -7.07
N ARG A 324 -5.22 -13.54 -7.32
CA ARG A 324 -5.25 -14.08 -8.68
C ARG A 324 -6.51 -13.68 -9.45
N LEU A 325 -7.66 -13.59 -8.77
CA LEU A 325 -8.90 -13.11 -9.39
C LEU A 325 -8.81 -11.62 -9.74
N GLU A 326 -8.19 -10.80 -8.88
CA GLU A 326 -7.94 -9.38 -9.16
C GLU A 326 -6.98 -9.18 -10.35
N GLU A 327 -5.91 -9.99 -10.42
CA GLU A 327 -4.98 -10.02 -11.57
C GLU A 327 -5.71 -10.41 -12.85
N ALA A 328 -6.48 -11.49 -12.81
CA ALA A 328 -7.23 -12.01 -13.96
C ALA A 328 -8.31 -11.02 -14.45
N ALA A 329 -8.91 -10.26 -13.54
CA ALA A 329 -9.88 -9.21 -13.87
C ALA A 329 -9.23 -7.91 -14.38
N GLY A 330 -7.89 -7.84 -14.43
CA GLY A 330 -7.17 -6.61 -14.79
C GLY A 330 -7.36 -5.49 -13.76
N LEU A 331 -7.87 -5.81 -12.57
CA LEU A 331 -8.05 -4.86 -11.48
C LEU A 331 -6.71 -4.58 -10.80
N ARG A 332 -5.83 -5.60 -10.77
CA ARG A 332 -4.50 -5.54 -10.18
C ARG A 332 -3.41 -5.93 -11.21
N PRO A 333 -2.27 -5.21 -11.26
CA PRO A 333 -1.11 -5.61 -12.03
C PRO A 333 -0.53 -6.93 -11.50
N HIS A 334 0.09 -7.72 -12.39
CA HIS A 334 0.74 -8.96 -12.00
C HIS A 334 2.00 -8.68 -11.17
N VAL A 335 2.15 -9.35 -10.03
CA VAL A 335 3.32 -9.21 -9.14
C VAL A 335 4.02 -10.56 -9.01
N ASP A 336 5.35 -10.54 -8.83
CA ASP A 336 6.15 -11.75 -8.58
C ASP A 336 5.59 -12.55 -7.38
N GLY A 337 5.54 -13.87 -7.53
CA GLY A 337 4.87 -14.77 -6.59
C GLY A 337 5.45 -14.74 -5.18
N ALA A 338 6.76 -14.48 -5.04
CA ALA A 338 7.38 -14.28 -3.73
C ALA A 338 6.79 -13.06 -3.01
N THR A 339 6.61 -11.94 -3.72
CA THR A 339 5.98 -10.73 -3.17
C THR A 339 4.53 -11.00 -2.81
N THR A 340 3.78 -11.70 -3.66
CA THR A 340 2.39 -12.08 -3.40
C THR A 340 2.27 -12.92 -2.12
N MET A 341 3.19 -13.85 -1.87
CA MET A 341 3.17 -14.67 -0.65
C MET A 341 3.38 -13.84 0.62
N VAL A 342 4.34 -12.91 0.62
CA VAL A 342 4.59 -12.08 1.81
C VAL A 342 3.47 -11.05 2.03
N ASP A 343 2.93 -10.46 0.97
CA ASP A 343 1.74 -9.58 1.04
C ASP A 343 0.54 -10.34 1.63
N SER A 344 0.35 -11.60 1.21
CA SER A 344 -0.73 -12.44 1.73
C SER A 344 -0.54 -12.83 3.20
N LEU A 345 0.70 -13.08 3.64
CA LEU A 345 1.02 -13.32 5.04
C LEU A 345 0.81 -12.07 5.91
N ALA A 346 1.20 -10.90 5.42
CA ALA A 346 0.96 -9.63 6.11
C ALA A 346 -0.55 -9.38 6.28
N MET A 347 -1.32 -9.59 5.21
CA MET A 347 -2.77 -9.46 5.23
C MET A 347 -3.43 -10.48 6.18
N LEU A 348 -2.96 -11.74 6.18
CA LEU A 348 -3.43 -12.76 7.12
C LEU A 348 -3.23 -12.32 8.58
N LEU A 349 -2.04 -11.78 8.88
CA LEU A 349 -1.72 -11.28 10.22
C LEU A 349 -2.60 -10.07 10.57
N GLN A 350 -2.87 -9.17 9.63
CA GLN A 350 -3.79 -8.03 9.82
C GLN A 350 -5.19 -8.50 10.21
N PHE A 351 -5.74 -9.49 9.52
CA PHE A 351 -7.04 -10.06 9.86
C PHE A 351 -7.05 -10.74 11.22
N HIS A 352 -5.97 -11.43 11.58
CA HIS A 352 -5.88 -12.08 12.89
C HIS A 352 -5.84 -11.06 14.04
N VAL A 353 -5.04 -10.00 13.90
CA VAL A 353 -4.94 -8.92 14.87
C VAL A 353 -6.26 -8.16 14.96
N GLY A 354 -6.80 -7.71 13.81
CA GLY A 354 -8.07 -6.99 13.74
C GLY A 354 -9.24 -7.79 14.29
N GLY A 355 -9.29 -9.10 14.00
CA GLY A 355 -10.29 -10.01 14.55
C GLY A 355 -10.21 -10.11 16.08
N ARG A 356 -9.00 -10.30 16.64
CA ARG A 356 -8.81 -10.35 18.10
C ARG A 356 -9.16 -9.02 18.78
N LEU A 357 -8.73 -7.89 18.23
CA LEU A 357 -9.06 -6.58 18.77
C LEU A 357 -10.57 -6.33 18.75
N SER A 358 -11.24 -6.71 17.67
CA SER A 358 -12.71 -6.63 17.56
C SER A 358 -13.39 -7.52 18.60
N HIS A 359 -12.88 -8.74 18.84
CA HIS A 359 -13.41 -9.63 19.88
C HIS A 359 -13.26 -9.03 21.29
N HIS A 360 -12.14 -8.38 21.58
CA HIS A 360 -11.94 -7.72 22.87
C HIS A 360 -12.80 -6.46 23.03
N ALA A 361 -12.99 -5.68 21.95
CA ALA A 361 -13.79 -4.46 21.98
C ALA A 361 -15.30 -4.73 22.12
N LEU A 362 -15.82 -5.76 21.45
CA LEU A 362 -17.27 -6.08 21.45
C LEU A 362 -17.70 -6.98 22.63
N GLY A 363 -16.74 -7.59 23.32
CA GLY A 363 -16.96 -8.42 24.50
C GLY A 363 -17.57 -9.80 24.22
N PRO A 364 -17.72 -10.65 25.25
CA PRO A 364 -18.13 -12.05 25.11
C PRO A 364 -19.54 -12.24 24.55
N ARG A 365 -20.44 -11.27 24.76
CA ARG A 365 -21.84 -11.37 24.31
C ARG A 365 -21.97 -11.37 22.79
N PHE A 366 -21.05 -10.73 22.07
CA PHE A 366 -21.05 -10.71 20.61
C PHE A 366 -20.63 -12.06 20.00
N GLN A 367 -19.85 -12.87 20.75
CA GLN A 367 -19.38 -14.19 20.30
C GLN A 367 -20.50 -15.21 20.11
N ALA A 368 -21.64 -15.02 20.79
CA ALA A 368 -22.78 -15.93 20.65
C ALA A 368 -23.49 -15.83 19.29
N TYR A 369 -23.20 -14.79 18.50
CA TYR A 369 -23.93 -14.47 17.26
C TYR A 369 -23.14 -14.71 15.97
N THR A 370 -21.83 -14.96 16.06
CA THR A 370 -20.94 -15.28 14.92
C THR A 370 -20.73 -16.77 14.81
#